data_AF-A0A7R9U3S0-F1
#
_entry.id   AF-A0A7R9U3S0-F1
#
_cell.length_a   1.000
_cell.length_b   1.000
_cell.length_c   1.000
_cell.angle_alpha   90.00
_cell.angle_beta   90.00
_cell.angle_gamma   90.00
#
_symmetry.space_group_name_H-M   'P 1'
#
loop_
_entity.id
_entity.type
_entity.pdbx_description
1 polymer ?
#
loop_
_entity_poly.entity_id
_entity_poly.type
_entity_poly.pdbx_seq_one_letter_code
_entity_poly.pdbx_strand_id
1 'polypeptide(L)'
;MSSTMLTEEALAARDADSVTDSPSAEASQGFVKDIDSEERRMDEMELVREADSTQLDAYEDCWVLLPTSWLQEWSAYVAGEGPRPGVVRNHELLELDNSPKPGLVKVRDYRAVNCRVYALYAELYGTDCTPAVCRYEVDLYAPSVMGKFKEAALRGPLLEARIAAQEVRKRYEYPPSEPDSDTDVICCCCVTRTCIENMLYAIFTCGRHLTAPPRYTKLQMEDDDEDLDTEEVEGETQNGD
;
A
#
# COMPACT_ATOMS: atom_id res chain seq x y z
N MET A 1 46.64 31.83 -36.24
CA MET A 1 46.50 32.66 -37.45
C MET A 1 45.84 31.82 -38.53
N SER A 2 44.84 32.40 -39.21
CA SER A 2 43.99 31.86 -40.30
C SER A 2 42.90 30.84 -39.88
N SER A 3 41.59 31.16 -39.88
CA SER A 3 40.66 31.67 -40.93
C SER A 3 40.36 30.56 -41.96
N THR A 4 39.12 30.07 -42.15
CA THR A 4 37.91 30.67 -42.79
C THR A 4 36.68 29.76 -42.50
N MET A 5 35.50 30.17 -42.04
CA MET A 5 34.32 30.82 -42.69
C MET A 5 33.73 30.17 -43.96
N LEU A 6 32.37 30.23 -44.04
CA LEU A 6 31.40 30.00 -45.15
C LEU A 6 30.72 28.60 -45.15
N THR A 7 29.40 28.37 -45.32
CA THR A 7 28.16 29.13 -45.72
C THR A 7 26.94 28.24 -45.38
N GLU A 8 25.85 28.73 -44.79
CA GLU A 8 24.62 29.26 -45.43
C GLU A 8 23.90 28.33 -46.45
N GLU A 9 22.69 27.90 -46.04
CA GLU A 9 21.41 27.97 -46.76
C GLU A 9 21.16 27.10 -48.02
N ALA A 10 20.17 26.18 -47.93
CA ALA A 10 19.17 25.98 -49.00
C ALA A 10 17.95 25.16 -48.51
N LEU A 11 16.80 25.82 -48.57
CA LEU A 11 15.44 25.28 -48.52
C LEU A 11 15.20 24.16 -49.55
N ALA A 12 14.41 23.15 -49.17
CA ALA A 12 13.46 22.50 -50.08
C ALA A 12 12.24 21.99 -49.29
N ALA A 13 11.14 22.71 -49.44
CA ALA A 13 9.80 22.35 -48.99
C ALA A 13 9.29 21.09 -49.71
N ARG A 14 8.62 20.19 -48.98
CA ARG A 14 7.55 19.33 -49.50
C ARG A 14 6.50 19.10 -48.43
N ASP A 15 5.37 19.78 -48.59
CA ASP A 15 4.07 19.40 -48.04
C ASP A 15 3.63 18.02 -48.54
N ALA A 16 3.11 17.19 -47.63
CA ALA A 16 2.11 16.16 -47.91
C ALA A 16 1.52 15.65 -46.58
N ASP A 17 0.53 16.41 -46.10
CA ASP A 17 -0.77 15.96 -45.60
C ASP A 17 -0.93 14.45 -45.30
N SER A 18 -1.03 14.13 -44.00
CA SER A 18 -1.66 12.90 -43.51
C SER A 18 -2.28 13.20 -42.15
N VAL A 19 -3.43 13.88 -42.20
CA VAL A 19 -4.39 13.95 -41.11
C VAL A 19 -4.88 12.53 -40.80
N THR A 20 -4.25 11.88 -39.83
CA THR A 20 -4.86 10.73 -39.14
C THR A 20 -5.68 11.28 -37.99
N ASP A 21 -6.96 11.49 -38.26
CA ASP A 21 -7.97 11.81 -37.26
C ASP A 21 -8.22 10.56 -36.41
N SER A 22 -7.42 10.39 -35.36
CA SER A 22 -7.64 9.40 -34.31
C SER A 22 -8.42 10.08 -33.19
N PRO A 23 -9.67 9.68 -32.90
CA PRO A 23 -10.38 10.19 -31.74
C PRO A 23 -9.75 9.58 -30.48
N SER A 24 -8.73 10.25 -29.96
CA SER A 24 -8.28 10.10 -28.57
C SER A 24 -9.33 10.77 -27.68
N ALA A 25 -10.44 10.09 -27.46
CA ALA A 25 -11.38 10.44 -26.41
C ALA A 25 -10.78 9.96 -25.08
N GLU A 26 -10.04 10.89 -24.50
CA GLU A 26 -9.46 10.88 -23.17
C GLU A 26 -10.41 10.20 -22.19
N ALA A 27 -9.97 9.06 -21.66
CA ALA A 27 -10.52 8.54 -20.43
C ALA A 27 -10.34 9.64 -19.39
N SER A 28 -11.44 10.34 -19.10
CA SER A 28 -11.59 11.21 -17.96
C SER A 28 -11.30 10.39 -16.71
N GLN A 29 -10.02 10.24 -16.38
CA GLN A 29 -9.58 9.90 -15.03
C GLN A 29 -10.13 11.02 -14.17
N GLY A 30 -11.29 10.77 -13.58
CA GLY A 30 -11.88 11.66 -12.60
C GLY A 30 -10.79 11.94 -11.59
N PHE A 31 -10.32 13.18 -11.59
CA PHE A 31 -9.38 13.67 -10.59
C PHE A 31 -10.16 13.69 -9.29
N VAL A 32 -10.17 12.55 -8.60
CA VAL A 32 -10.74 12.42 -7.27
C VAL A 32 -9.93 13.37 -6.41
N LYS A 33 -10.56 14.47 -6.02
CA LYS A 33 -9.91 15.47 -5.19
C LYS A 33 -9.80 14.85 -3.81
N ASP A 34 -8.63 14.31 -3.51
CA ASP A 34 -8.30 13.84 -2.17
C ASP A 34 -8.50 15.02 -1.21
N ILE A 35 -9.56 14.94 -0.40
CA ILE A 35 -9.87 15.99 0.57
C ILE A 35 -9.02 15.70 1.79
N ASP A 36 -7.87 16.37 1.88
CA ASP A 36 -7.10 16.43 3.12
C ASP A 36 -7.95 17.09 4.21
N SER A 37 -8.40 16.27 5.17
CA SER A 37 -9.22 16.68 6.31
C SER A 37 -8.49 16.39 7.61
N GLU A 38 -8.78 17.18 8.66
CA GLU A 38 -8.24 16.95 10.00
C GLU A 38 -8.60 15.56 10.53
N GLU A 39 -9.82 15.10 10.26
CA GLU A 39 -10.28 13.75 10.62
C GLU A 39 -9.42 12.67 9.97
N ARG A 40 -9.09 12.80 8.68
CA ARG A 40 -8.22 11.86 7.98
C ARG A 40 -6.84 11.79 8.62
N ARG A 41 -6.26 12.94 8.98
CA ARG A 41 -4.96 13.01 9.63
C ARG A 41 -4.97 12.33 11.00
N MET A 42 -6.05 12.52 11.77
CA MET A 42 -6.23 11.86 13.06
C MET A 42 -6.35 10.34 12.91
N ASP A 43 -7.16 9.87 11.96
CA ASP A 43 -7.30 8.44 11.65
C ASP A 43 -5.96 7.82 11.24
N GLU A 44 -5.22 8.45 10.34
CA GLU A 44 -3.91 7.95 9.90
C GLU A 44 -2.88 7.94 11.05
N MET A 45 -2.89 8.96 11.91
CA MET A 45 -2.03 9.01 13.11
C MET A 45 -2.40 7.91 14.11
N GLU A 46 -3.70 7.66 14.33
CA GLU A 46 -4.16 6.62 15.24
C GLU A 46 -3.80 5.22 14.73
N LEU A 47 -4.00 4.94 13.44
CA LEU A 47 -3.59 3.67 12.83
C LEU A 47 -2.10 3.38 13.02
N VAL A 48 -1.25 4.38 12.77
CA VAL A 48 0.20 4.23 12.97
C VAL A 48 0.54 4.04 14.44
N ARG A 49 -0.10 4.79 15.34
CA ARG A 49 0.11 4.70 16.79
C ARG A 49 -0.27 3.32 17.33
N GLU A 50 -1.36 2.72 16.86
CA GLU A 50 -1.79 1.38 17.26
C GLU A 50 -0.84 0.28 16.74
N ALA A 51 -0.27 0.48 15.55
CA ALA A 51 0.70 -0.43 14.96
C ALA A 51 2.13 -0.28 15.53
N ASP A 52 2.44 0.85 16.15
CA ASP A 52 3.77 1.15 16.70
C ASP A 52 4.02 0.40 18.01
N SER A 53 4.41 -0.86 17.88
CA SER A 53 4.93 -1.67 18.97
C SER A 53 6.46 -1.60 19.02
N THR A 54 7.00 -1.49 20.23
CA THR A 54 8.44 -1.65 20.51
C THR A 54 8.86 -3.10 20.71
N GLN A 55 7.91 -4.03 20.84
CA GLN A 55 8.19 -5.46 20.98
C GLN A 55 8.25 -6.07 19.58
N LEU A 56 9.43 -6.58 19.22
CA LEU A 56 9.64 -7.35 18.00
C LEU A 56 10.00 -8.79 18.36
N ASP A 57 9.46 -9.75 17.60
CA ASP A 57 9.95 -11.11 17.65
C ASP A 57 11.33 -11.18 16.96
N ALA A 58 12.37 -11.58 17.69
CA ALA A 58 13.73 -11.63 17.16
C ALA A 58 13.91 -12.61 15.98
N TYR A 59 12.99 -13.56 15.80
CA TYR A 59 13.06 -14.60 14.76
C TYR A 59 12.17 -14.28 13.56
N GLU A 60 11.04 -13.62 13.77
CA GLU A 60 10.04 -13.38 12.73
C GLU A 60 10.04 -11.93 12.22
N ASP A 61 10.45 -10.98 13.05
CA ASP A 61 10.41 -9.57 12.72
C ASP A 61 11.76 -9.00 12.31
N CYS A 62 11.69 -7.84 11.67
CA CYS A 62 12.84 -7.00 11.41
C CYS A 62 12.45 -5.53 11.47
N TRP A 63 13.46 -4.68 11.56
CA TRP A 63 13.31 -3.25 11.40
C TRP A 63 13.29 -2.90 9.92
N VAL A 64 12.44 -1.94 9.55
CA VAL A 64 12.48 -1.29 8.23
C VAL A 64 13.00 0.12 8.41
N LEU A 65 14.06 0.47 7.69
CA LEU A 65 14.69 1.78 7.75
C LEU A 65 14.04 2.74 6.75
N LEU A 66 13.69 3.93 7.23
CA LEU A 66 13.04 4.99 6.45
C LEU A 66 13.83 6.30 6.52
N PRO A 67 13.83 7.11 5.45
CA PRO A 67 14.42 8.45 5.46
C PRO A 67 13.77 9.34 6.53
N THR A 68 14.59 10.04 7.31
CA THR A 68 14.11 10.97 8.34
C THR A 68 13.38 12.17 7.72
N SER A 69 13.80 12.59 6.52
CA SER A 69 13.15 13.62 5.70
C SER A 69 11.66 13.31 5.47
N TRP A 70 11.35 12.11 4.99
CA TRP A 70 9.98 11.67 4.74
C TRP A 70 9.17 11.55 6.02
N LEU A 71 9.76 11.00 7.10
CA LEU A 71 9.09 10.90 8.40
C LEU A 71 8.78 12.28 9.01
N GLN A 72 9.65 13.28 8.77
CA GLN A 72 9.39 14.66 9.18
C GLN A 72 8.21 15.26 8.42
N GLU A 73 8.14 15.07 7.10
CA GLU A 73 7.00 15.50 6.30
C GLU A 73 5.69 14.83 6.76
N TRP A 74 5.72 13.52 7.02
CA TRP A 74 4.58 12.81 7.57
C TRP A 74 4.17 13.35 8.94
N SER A 75 5.13 13.61 9.84
CA SER A 75 4.83 14.16 11.16
C SER A 75 4.23 15.58 11.09
N ALA A 76 4.73 16.42 10.19
CA ALA A 76 4.19 17.76 9.95
C ALA A 76 2.79 17.69 9.34
N TYR A 77 2.56 16.75 8.42
CA TYR A 77 1.25 16.50 7.85
C TYR A 77 0.25 16.13 8.93
N VAL A 78 0.47 15.08 9.72
CA VAL A 78 -0.50 14.65 10.74
C VAL A 78 -0.73 15.70 11.83
N ALA A 79 0.26 16.55 12.10
CA ALA A 79 0.12 17.71 12.98
C ALA A 79 -0.67 18.89 12.38
N GLY A 80 -1.03 18.84 11.09
CA GLY A 80 -1.70 19.92 10.36
C GLY A 80 -0.77 21.09 10.01
N GLU A 81 0.55 20.90 10.11
CA GLU A 81 1.59 21.91 9.86
C GLU A 81 2.19 21.82 8.45
N GLY A 82 1.86 20.78 7.68
CA GLY A 82 2.43 20.53 6.35
C GLY A 82 1.44 19.84 5.40
N PRO A 83 1.78 19.81 4.10
CA PRO A 83 1.00 19.07 3.11
C PRO A 83 1.17 17.57 3.31
N ARG A 84 0.24 16.78 2.77
CA ARG A 84 0.38 15.32 2.72
C ARG A 84 1.73 14.92 2.08
N PRO A 85 2.51 14.03 2.72
CA PRO A 85 3.75 13.56 2.13
C PRO A 85 3.48 12.78 0.83
N GLY A 86 4.45 12.80 -0.06
CA GLY A 86 4.44 11.94 -1.25
C GLY A 86 4.73 10.48 -0.91
N VAL A 87 5.06 9.70 -1.94
CA VAL A 87 5.46 8.29 -1.79
C VAL A 87 6.65 8.14 -0.84
N VAL A 88 6.78 6.98 -0.20
CA VAL A 88 7.96 6.65 0.62
C VAL A 88 9.21 6.59 -0.26
N ARG A 89 10.24 7.37 0.09
CA ARG A 89 11.45 7.62 -0.73
C ARG A 89 12.68 6.83 -0.29
N ASN A 90 12.63 5.50 -0.34
CA ASN A 90 13.76 4.67 0.11
C ASN A 90 15.03 4.84 -0.73
N HIS A 91 14.94 5.35 -1.97
CA HIS A 91 16.11 5.70 -2.79
C HIS A 91 17.01 6.77 -2.14
N GLU A 92 16.52 7.51 -1.15
CA GLU A 92 17.35 8.45 -0.38
C GLU A 92 18.44 7.71 0.43
N LEU A 93 18.19 6.46 0.83
CA LEU A 93 19.11 5.64 1.63
C LEU A 93 20.02 4.73 0.81
N LEU A 94 19.67 4.46 -0.46
CA LEU A 94 20.32 3.47 -1.31
C LEU A 94 20.95 4.08 -2.57
N GLU A 95 22.06 3.50 -3.02
CA GLU A 95 22.62 3.73 -4.35
C GLU A 95 21.82 2.97 -5.42
N LEU A 96 22.16 3.19 -6.70
CA LEU A 96 21.48 2.57 -7.84
C LEU A 96 21.56 1.03 -7.86
N ASP A 97 22.58 0.47 -7.21
CA ASP A 97 22.77 -0.98 -7.06
C ASP A 97 22.05 -1.57 -5.83
N ASN A 98 21.25 -0.75 -5.13
CA ASN A 98 20.60 -1.05 -3.85
C ASN A 98 21.56 -1.23 -2.67
N SER A 99 22.83 -0.82 -2.79
CA SER A 99 23.74 -0.74 -1.65
C SER A 99 23.44 0.50 -0.79
N PRO A 100 23.69 0.49 0.52
CA PRO A 100 23.52 1.68 1.35
C PRO A 100 24.45 2.82 0.95
N LYS A 101 23.94 4.05 0.85
CA LYS A 101 24.78 5.23 0.64
C LYS A 101 25.75 5.41 1.81
N PRO A 102 27.02 5.73 1.56
CA PRO A 102 28.01 5.92 2.63
C PRO A 102 27.78 7.21 3.42
N GLY A 103 28.13 7.20 4.71
CA GLY A 103 28.12 8.37 5.58
C GLY A 103 26.76 8.79 6.16
N LEU A 104 25.70 8.03 5.90
CA LEU A 104 24.39 8.20 6.56
C LEU A 104 24.44 7.80 8.04
N VAL A 105 23.79 8.58 8.89
CA VAL A 105 23.81 8.50 10.35
C VAL A 105 22.38 8.26 10.87
N LYS A 106 22.25 7.27 11.76
CA LYS A 106 20.99 6.95 12.47
C LYS A 106 20.41 8.19 13.15
N VAL A 107 19.08 8.29 13.24
CA VAL A 107 18.28 9.41 13.80
C VAL A 107 18.32 10.68 12.96
N ARG A 108 19.48 11.04 12.40
CA ARG A 108 19.64 12.22 11.53
C ARG A 108 19.09 11.96 10.13
N ASP A 109 19.55 10.88 9.50
CA ASP A 109 19.28 10.61 8.09
C ASP A 109 18.22 9.53 7.93
N TYR A 110 18.16 8.56 8.86
CA TYR A 110 17.16 7.50 8.85
C TYR A 110 16.71 7.09 10.25
N ARG A 111 15.50 6.52 10.33
CA ARG A 111 14.95 5.87 11.53
C ARG A 111 14.45 4.48 11.20
N ALA A 112 14.42 3.60 12.19
CA ALA A 112 13.77 2.31 12.07
C ALA A 112 12.32 2.39 12.54
N VAL A 113 11.46 1.67 11.84
CA VAL A 113 10.09 1.36 12.25
C VAL A 113 9.89 -0.15 12.15
N ASN A 114 8.89 -0.69 12.86
CA ASN A 114 8.53 -2.10 12.71
C ASN A 114 7.85 -2.35 11.35
N CYS A 115 7.71 -3.63 10.97
CA CYS A 115 7.10 -4.04 9.69
C CYS A 115 5.67 -3.55 9.50
N ARG A 116 4.86 -3.48 10.57
CA ARG A 116 3.46 -3.03 10.53
C ARG A 116 3.34 -1.56 10.20
N VAL A 117 4.11 -0.72 10.89
CA VAL A 117 4.18 0.72 10.63
C VAL A 117 4.67 0.98 9.20
N TYR A 118 5.71 0.28 8.75
CA TYR A 118 6.17 0.40 7.37
C TYR A 118 5.09 0.03 6.35
N ALA A 119 4.38 -1.08 6.59
CA ALA A 119 3.31 -1.55 5.72
C ALA A 119 2.17 -0.52 5.60
N LEU A 120 1.79 0.13 6.71
CA LEU A 120 0.82 1.22 6.71
C LEU A 120 1.29 2.39 5.86
N TYR A 121 2.54 2.85 6.00
CA TYR A 121 3.06 3.92 5.15
C TYR A 121 3.08 3.55 3.67
N ALA A 122 3.52 2.34 3.35
CA ALA A 122 3.57 1.86 1.98
C ALA A 122 2.18 1.77 1.33
N GLU A 123 1.15 1.36 2.08
CA GLU A 123 -0.23 1.31 1.56
C GLU A 123 -0.90 2.70 1.55
N LEU A 124 -0.71 3.55 2.58
CA LEU A 124 -1.34 4.88 2.63
C LEU A 124 -0.76 5.89 1.62
N TYR A 125 0.55 5.81 1.35
CA TYR A 125 1.27 6.81 0.55
C TYR A 125 1.92 6.25 -0.71
N GLY A 126 1.98 4.92 -0.85
CA GLY A 126 2.72 4.27 -1.93
C GLY A 126 4.23 4.27 -1.68
N THR A 127 4.96 3.66 -2.60
CA THR A 127 6.43 3.56 -2.57
C THR A 127 6.99 4.01 -3.91
N ASP A 128 8.23 4.49 -3.90
CA ASP A 128 9.01 4.89 -5.09
C ASP A 128 9.56 3.70 -5.91
N CYS A 129 8.97 2.50 -5.75
CA CYS A 129 9.45 1.23 -6.28
C CYS A 129 10.83 0.76 -5.77
N THR A 130 11.46 1.49 -4.84
CA THR A 130 12.71 1.06 -4.21
C THR A 130 12.43 -0.02 -3.15
N PRO A 131 13.21 -1.09 -3.07
CA PRO A 131 13.00 -2.14 -2.07
C PRO A 131 13.06 -1.60 -0.64
N ALA A 132 12.16 -2.08 0.23
CA ALA A 132 12.23 -1.80 1.67
C ALA A 132 13.60 -2.16 2.27
N VAL A 133 14.16 -1.29 3.12
CA VAL A 133 15.48 -1.48 3.72
C VAL A 133 15.35 -2.23 5.04
N CYS A 134 15.31 -3.57 4.98
CA CYS A 134 15.07 -4.42 6.15
C CYS A 134 16.38 -4.82 6.86
N ARG A 135 16.42 -4.73 8.20
CA ARG A 135 17.57 -5.06 9.05
C ARG A 135 17.11 -5.70 10.37
N TYR A 136 17.89 -6.64 10.91
CA TYR A 136 17.63 -7.17 12.26
C TYR A 136 18.07 -6.18 13.36
N GLU A 137 18.99 -5.27 13.03
CA GLU A 137 19.48 -4.22 13.92
C GLU A 137 19.10 -2.84 13.38
N VAL A 138 18.96 -1.86 14.26
CA VAL A 138 18.71 -0.46 13.86
C VAL A 138 20.02 0.21 13.42
N ASP A 139 20.60 -0.33 12.35
CA ASP A 139 21.80 0.17 11.66
C ASP A 139 21.69 -0.13 10.15
N LEU A 140 21.85 0.89 9.32
CA LEU A 140 21.75 0.80 7.86
C LEU A 140 22.85 -0.08 7.26
N TYR A 141 24.04 -0.08 7.88
CA TYR A 141 25.20 -0.85 7.41
C TYR A 141 25.26 -2.26 7.98
N ALA A 142 24.34 -2.64 8.87
CA ALA A 142 24.20 -4.02 9.31
C ALA A 142 23.83 -4.95 8.14
N PRO A 143 24.06 -6.27 8.27
CA PRO A 143 23.68 -7.24 7.24
C PRO A 143 22.21 -7.12 6.84
N SER A 144 21.95 -7.11 5.54
CA SER A 144 20.57 -7.08 5.02
C SER A 144 19.83 -8.37 5.36
N VAL A 145 18.55 -8.26 5.71
CA VAL A 145 17.66 -9.41 5.84
C VAL A 145 17.54 -10.10 4.47
N MET A 146 17.66 -11.43 4.45
CA MET A 146 17.53 -12.20 3.22
C MET A 146 16.11 -12.09 2.64
N GLY A 147 15.99 -12.09 1.31
CA GLY A 147 14.72 -11.86 0.60
C GLY A 147 13.55 -12.70 1.13
N LYS A 148 13.74 -14.01 1.32
CA LYS A 148 12.69 -14.90 1.85
C LYS A 148 12.17 -14.52 3.24
N PHE A 149 13.05 -14.05 4.12
CA PHE A 149 12.69 -13.64 5.47
C PHE A 149 12.05 -12.26 5.48
N LYS A 150 12.54 -11.36 4.63
CA LYS A 150 11.91 -10.06 4.38
C LYS A 150 10.48 -10.22 3.86
N GLU A 151 10.27 -11.11 2.90
CA GLU A 151 8.93 -11.40 2.35
C GLU A 151 8.00 -11.99 3.41
N ALA A 152 8.51 -12.92 4.24
CA ALA A 152 7.74 -13.50 5.34
C ALA A 152 7.33 -12.43 6.36
N ALA A 153 8.29 -11.62 6.82
CA ALA A 153 8.08 -10.56 7.81
C ALA A 153 7.11 -9.46 7.33
N LEU A 154 7.08 -9.17 6.03
CA LEU A 154 6.20 -8.13 5.47
C LEU A 154 4.84 -8.64 5.00
N ARG A 155 4.68 -9.94 4.71
CA ARG A 155 3.45 -10.47 4.08
C ARG A 155 2.20 -10.23 4.92
N GLY A 156 2.22 -10.62 6.19
CA GLY A 156 1.10 -10.42 7.11
C GLY A 156 0.79 -8.93 7.30
N PRO A 157 1.79 -8.13 7.74
CA PRO A 157 1.63 -6.69 7.91
C PRO A 157 1.11 -5.93 6.68
N LEU A 158 1.56 -6.28 5.47
CA LEU A 158 1.07 -5.65 4.24
C LEU A 158 -0.40 -5.98 3.95
N LEU A 159 -0.85 -7.20 4.25
CA LEU A 159 -2.24 -7.57 4.06
C LEU A 159 -3.15 -6.82 5.05
N GLU A 160 -2.74 -6.75 6.31
CA GLU A 160 -3.44 -5.99 7.36
C GLU A 160 -3.50 -4.49 7.01
N ALA A 161 -2.35 -3.91 6.67
CA ALA A 161 -2.25 -2.50 6.28
C ALA A 161 -3.09 -2.16 5.05
N ARG A 162 -3.19 -3.08 4.08
CA ARG A 162 -4.03 -2.87 2.89
C ARG A 162 -5.51 -2.76 3.26
N ILE A 163 -5.99 -3.62 4.14
CA ILE A 163 -7.39 -3.58 4.60
C ILE A 163 -7.65 -2.27 5.35
N ALA A 164 -6.76 -1.90 6.27
CA ALA A 164 -6.87 -0.64 7.02
C ALA A 164 -6.85 0.58 6.11
N ALA A 165 -5.89 0.65 5.17
CA ALA A 165 -5.78 1.75 4.21
C ALA A 165 -6.99 1.84 3.27
N GLN A 166 -7.58 0.71 2.87
CA GLN A 166 -8.81 0.69 2.09
C GLN A 166 -9.98 1.32 2.84
N GLU A 167 -10.10 1.09 4.15
CA GLU A 167 -11.16 1.70 4.96
C GLU A 167 -10.98 3.23 5.07
N VAL A 168 -9.75 3.70 5.27
CA VAL A 168 -9.44 5.16 5.25
C VAL A 168 -9.79 5.76 3.88
N ARG A 169 -9.36 5.13 2.78
CA ARG A 169 -9.67 5.63 1.42
C ARG A 169 -11.17 5.66 1.15
N LYS A 170 -11.91 4.62 1.56
CA LYS A 170 -13.37 4.58 1.42
C LYS A 170 -14.05 5.74 2.15
N ARG A 171 -13.51 6.16 3.29
CA ARG A 171 -14.05 7.28 4.09
C ARG A 171 -13.81 8.65 3.45
N TYR A 172 -12.65 8.86 2.83
CA TYR A 172 -12.21 10.21 2.43
C TYR A 172 -12.01 10.44 0.93
N GLU A 173 -11.76 9.40 0.14
CA GLU A 173 -11.52 9.51 -1.30
C GLU A 173 -12.83 9.44 -2.10
N TYR A 174 -13.77 8.62 -1.65
CA TYR A 174 -15.13 8.57 -2.19
C TYR A 174 -16.10 8.93 -1.06
N PRO A 175 -16.35 10.21 -0.78
CA PRO A 175 -17.49 10.55 0.05
C PRO A 175 -18.68 9.83 -0.59
N PRO A 176 -19.47 9.04 0.18
CA PRO A 176 -20.68 8.46 -0.37
C PRO A 176 -21.44 9.64 -0.97
N SER A 177 -21.57 9.66 -2.30
CA SER A 177 -22.51 10.55 -2.95
C SER A 177 -23.79 10.38 -2.15
N GLU A 178 -24.30 11.46 -1.54
CA GLU A 178 -25.61 11.40 -0.90
C GLU A 178 -26.49 10.60 -1.85
N PRO A 179 -27.17 9.53 -1.38
CA PRO A 179 -27.80 8.58 -2.27
C PRO A 179 -28.66 9.36 -3.26
N ASP A 180 -28.16 9.51 -4.49
CA ASP A 180 -28.83 10.28 -5.52
C ASP A 180 -30.17 9.58 -5.69
N SER A 181 -31.22 10.22 -5.19
CA SER A 181 -32.58 9.69 -5.18
C SER A 181 -32.87 9.06 -6.54
N ASP A 182 -33.09 7.75 -6.55
CA ASP A 182 -33.57 6.97 -7.70
C ASP A 182 -32.83 7.16 -9.03
N THR A 183 -31.51 7.35 -9.03
CA THR A 183 -30.76 7.22 -10.30
C THR A 183 -30.29 5.79 -10.46
N ASP A 184 -31.11 4.98 -11.14
CA ASP A 184 -30.74 3.64 -11.62
C ASP A 184 -29.31 3.69 -12.19
N VAL A 185 -28.38 3.01 -11.51
CA VAL A 185 -26.98 2.92 -11.92
C VAL A 185 -26.94 2.29 -13.30
N ILE A 186 -26.81 3.13 -14.33
CA ILE A 186 -26.59 2.73 -15.72
C ILE A 186 -25.18 2.16 -15.78
N CYS A 187 -25.07 0.85 -15.55
CA CYS A 187 -23.85 0.09 -15.83
C CYS A 187 -23.60 0.17 -17.34
N CYS A 188 -22.43 0.68 -17.73
CA CYS A 188 -22.08 0.89 -19.14
C CYS A 188 -22.32 -0.38 -19.97
N CYS A 189 -23.24 -0.22 -20.92
CA CYS A 189 -23.12 -0.76 -22.26
C CYS A 189 -23.36 -2.28 -22.45
N CYS A 190 -24.23 -2.93 -21.65
CA CYS A 190 -25.12 -4.08 -22.02
C CYS A 190 -25.55 -4.95 -20.82
N VAL A 191 -24.94 -4.79 -19.64
CA VAL A 191 -25.21 -5.65 -18.48
C VAL A 191 -26.02 -4.88 -17.44
N THR A 192 -27.35 -5.00 -17.52
CA THR A 192 -28.23 -4.50 -16.46
C THR A 192 -28.16 -5.42 -15.23
N ARG A 193 -28.62 -4.95 -14.07
CA ARG A 193 -28.85 -5.81 -12.89
C ARG A 193 -29.61 -7.08 -13.26
N THR A 194 -30.63 -6.95 -14.12
CA THR A 194 -31.41 -8.07 -14.65
C THR A 194 -30.56 -9.03 -15.50
N CYS A 195 -29.55 -8.55 -16.23
CA CYS A 195 -28.62 -9.42 -16.96
C CYS A 195 -27.76 -10.26 -16.00
N ILE A 196 -27.30 -9.70 -14.88
CA ILE A 196 -26.53 -10.43 -13.86
C ILE A 196 -27.43 -11.46 -13.17
N GLU A 197 -28.62 -11.07 -12.74
CA GLU A 197 -29.59 -11.96 -12.11
C GLU A 197 -29.99 -13.11 -13.04
N ASN A 198 -30.20 -12.83 -14.34
CA ASN A 198 -30.50 -13.87 -15.33
C ASN A 198 -29.29 -14.77 -15.64
N MET A 199 -28.06 -14.24 -15.64
CA MET A 199 -26.85 -15.05 -15.80
C MET A 199 -26.66 -16.00 -14.62
N LEU A 200 -26.81 -15.50 -13.39
CA LEU A 200 -26.75 -16.32 -12.18
C LEU A 200 -27.86 -17.36 -12.19
N TYR A 201 -29.10 -16.97 -12.51
CA TYR A 201 -30.22 -17.88 -12.63
C TYR A 201 -29.94 -18.98 -13.68
N ALA A 202 -29.41 -18.63 -14.85
CA ALA A 202 -29.04 -19.59 -15.89
C ALA A 202 -27.93 -20.55 -15.42
N ILE A 203 -26.89 -20.05 -14.75
CA ILE A 203 -25.83 -20.90 -14.18
C ILE A 203 -26.41 -21.90 -13.16
N PHE A 204 -27.29 -21.44 -12.26
CA PHE A 204 -27.88 -22.28 -11.21
C PHE A 204 -29.00 -23.20 -11.70
N THR A 205 -29.69 -22.87 -12.79
CA THR A 205 -30.80 -23.67 -13.34
C THR A 205 -30.41 -24.58 -14.51
N CYS A 206 -29.46 -24.17 -15.37
CA CYS A 206 -28.90 -25.04 -16.42
C CYS A 206 -27.93 -26.10 -15.87
N GLY A 207 -27.49 -25.99 -14.61
CA GLY A 207 -26.75 -27.05 -13.91
C GLY A 207 -27.53 -28.37 -13.74
N ARG A 208 -28.82 -28.43 -14.10
CA ARG A 208 -29.64 -29.66 -14.04
C ARG A 208 -29.33 -30.71 -15.11
N HIS A 209 -28.42 -30.45 -16.06
CA HIS A 209 -27.96 -31.47 -17.02
C HIS A 209 -26.53 -31.99 -16.80
N LEU A 210 -25.83 -31.52 -15.76
CA LEU A 210 -24.64 -32.23 -15.28
C LEU A 210 -25.14 -33.34 -14.33
N THR A 211 -25.10 -34.58 -14.81
CA THR A 211 -25.61 -35.79 -14.13
C THR A 211 -24.82 -36.21 -12.89
N ALA A 212 -24.09 -35.29 -12.27
CA ALA A 212 -23.65 -35.43 -10.90
C ALA A 212 -23.63 -34.04 -10.26
N PRO A 213 -24.27 -33.85 -9.08
CA PRO A 213 -24.09 -32.63 -8.33
C PRO A 213 -22.59 -32.45 -8.05
N PRO A 214 -22.04 -31.22 -8.12
CA PRO A 214 -20.71 -30.96 -7.60
C PRO A 214 -20.64 -31.49 -6.17
N ARG A 215 -19.76 -32.48 -5.96
CA ARG A 215 -19.43 -32.97 -4.63
C ARG A 215 -18.63 -31.86 -3.97
N TYR A 216 -19.33 -30.92 -3.35
CA TYR A 216 -18.73 -30.14 -2.29
C TYR A 216 -18.41 -31.12 -1.18
N THR A 217 -17.14 -31.53 -1.10
CA THR A 217 -16.61 -32.08 0.15
C THR A 217 -16.80 -30.95 1.13
N LYS A 218 -17.77 -31.10 2.04
CA LYS A 218 -17.87 -30.24 3.22
C LYS A 218 -16.46 -30.26 3.80
N LEU A 219 -15.76 -29.12 3.74
CA LEU A 219 -14.65 -28.89 4.64
C LEU A 219 -15.30 -29.00 6.01
N GLN A 220 -15.10 -30.15 6.66
CA GLN A 220 -15.31 -30.23 8.09
C GLN A 220 -14.29 -29.24 8.62
N MET A 221 -14.78 -28.05 8.98
CA MET A 221 -14.09 -27.26 9.99
C MET A 221 -14.11 -28.17 11.19
N GLU A 222 -12.99 -28.84 11.42
CA GLU A 222 -12.70 -29.42 12.72
C GLU A 222 -12.66 -28.20 13.63
N ASP A 223 -13.72 -28.04 14.41
CA ASP A 223 -13.76 -27.10 15.51
C ASP A 223 -12.70 -27.62 16.50
N ASP A 224 -11.45 -27.20 16.28
CA ASP A 224 -10.37 -27.34 17.25
C ASP A 224 -10.67 -26.37 18.41
N ASP A 225 -11.68 -26.74 19.20
CA ASP A 225 -11.87 -26.29 20.57
C ASP A 225 -10.73 -26.94 21.39
N GLU A 226 -9.50 -26.46 21.21
CA GLU A 226 -8.45 -26.72 22.18
C GLU A 226 -8.80 -25.94 23.46
N ASP A 227 -9.32 -26.70 24.42
CA ASP A 227 -9.48 -26.31 25.82
C ASP A 227 -8.19 -25.65 26.32
N LEU A 228 -8.17 -24.32 26.37
CA LEU A 228 -7.15 -23.56 27.09
C LEU A 228 -7.36 -23.81 28.58
N ASP A 229 -6.71 -24.86 29.08
CA ASP A 229 -6.52 -25.14 30.49
C ASP A 229 -5.97 -23.88 31.18
N THR A 230 -6.87 -23.22 31.90
CA THR A 230 -6.54 -22.08 32.75
C THR A 230 -5.92 -22.66 34.02
N GLU A 231 -4.62 -22.93 34.00
CA GLU A 231 -3.90 -23.24 35.24
C GLU A 231 -3.81 -21.98 36.09
N GLU A 232 -4.70 -21.90 37.10
CA GLU A 232 -4.56 -21.01 38.25
C GLU A 232 -3.24 -21.33 38.97
N VAL A 233 -2.21 -20.52 38.73
CA VAL A 233 -1.00 -20.52 39.54
C VAL A 233 -1.27 -19.68 40.79
N GLU A 234 -1.81 -20.30 41.82
CA GLU A 234 -1.79 -19.78 43.19
C GLU A 234 -0.34 -19.83 43.73
N GLY A 235 0.39 -18.73 43.53
CA GLY A 235 1.70 -18.52 44.13
C GLY A 235 1.58 -17.84 45.50
N GLU A 236 1.39 -18.63 46.55
CA GLU A 236 1.71 -18.22 47.92
C GLU A 236 3.17 -17.75 48.02
N THR A 237 3.39 -16.55 48.53
CA THR A 237 4.66 -16.24 49.22
C THR A 237 4.36 -15.52 50.53
N GLN A 238 4.26 -16.33 51.57
CA GLN A 238 4.69 -15.95 52.92
C GLN A 238 6.18 -15.65 52.90
N ASN A 239 6.57 -14.53 53.50
CA ASN A 239 7.78 -14.29 54.33
C ASN A 239 7.65 -12.82 54.80
N GLY A 240 7.67 -12.45 56.06
CA GLY A 240 8.41 -13.04 57.18
C GLY A 240 9.58 -12.10 57.50
N ASP A 241 9.40 -11.30 58.55
CA ASP A 241 10.30 -10.32 59.21
C ASP A 241 10.59 -8.95 58.53
#